data_AF-A0A5D4TKI4-F1
#
_entry.id   AF-A0A5D4TKI4-F1
#
_cell.length_a   1.000
_cell.length_b   1.000
_cell.length_c   1.000
_cell.angle_alpha   90.00
_cell.angle_beta   90.00
_cell.angle_gamma   90.00
#
_symmetry.space_group_name_H-M   'P 1'
#
loop_
_entity.id
_entity.type
_entity.pdbx_description
1 polymer ?
#
loop_
_entity_poly.entity_id
_entity_poly.type
_entity_poly.pdbx_seq_one_letter_code
_entity_poly.pdbx_strand_id
1 'polypeptide(L)'
;MNFSVSEPIKLFDQVDGYGYIHNVLGFGDPHVVIIKNQWWMFIGGFQTNFKKNIFTASLPEGKSLSSNEWKLRLHLGIPKRQIQ
;
A
#
# COMPACT_ATOMS: atom_id res chain seq x y z
N MET A 1 12.45 27.61 4.78
CA MET A 1 11.73 26.75 3.83
C MET A 1 10.26 27.01 4.01
N ASN A 2 9.56 27.40 2.95
CA ASN A 2 8.10 27.54 2.98
C ASN A 2 7.50 26.20 2.58
N PHE A 3 6.82 25.53 3.51
CA PHE A 3 6.09 24.31 3.22
C PHE A 3 4.66 24.69 2.82
N SER A 4 4.21 24.17 1.69
CA SER A 4 2.81 24.19 1.30
C SER A 4 2.19 22.89 1.79
N VAL A 5 1.20 23.00 2.68
CA VAL A 5 0.37 21.86 3.06
C VAL A 5 -0.80 21.82 2.09
N SER A 6 -0.91 20.74 1.32
CA SER A 6 -2.09 20.45 0.51
C SER A 6 -3.10 19.64 1.31
N GLU A 7 -4.35 19.62 0.86
CA GLU A 7 -5.34 18.70 1.43
C GLU A 7 -4.86 17.25 1.32
N PRO A 8 -5.05 16.43 2.36
CA PRO A 8 -4.70 15.03 2.32
C PRO A 8 -5.60 14.31 1.31
N ILE A 9 -4.99 13.47 0.49
CA ILE A 9 -5.70 12.63 -0.47
C ILE A 9 -5.91 11.25 0.15
N LYS A 10 -7.17 10.80 0.12
CA LYS A 10 -7.54 9.45 0.57
C LYS A 10 -7.07 8.40 -0.44
N LEU A 11 -6.11 7.57 -0.04
CA LEU A 11 -5.60 6.46 -0.88
C LEU A 11 -6.28 5.12 -0.55
N PHE A 12 -6.36 4.79 0.74
CA PHE A 12 -7.02 3.59 1.24
C PHE A 12 -7.91 3.97 2.42
N ASP A 13 -9.12 3.41 2.47
CA ASP A 13 -10.10 3.70 3.51
C ASP A 13 -10.67 2.40 4.05
N GLN A 14 -10.69 2.26 5.37
CA GLN A 14 -11.27 1.12 6.05
C GLN A 14 -12.79 1.04 5.86
N VAL A 15 -13.46 2.18 5.68
CA VAL A 15 -14.91 2.27 5.45
C VAL A 15 -15.25 1.77 4.05
N ASP A 16 -14.47 2.19 3.05
CA ASP A 16 -14.64 1.73 1.65
C ASP A 16 -14.15 0.28 1.46
N GLY A 17 -13.29 -0.19 2.37
CA GLY A 17 -12.66 -1.51 2.32
C GLY A 17 -11.46 -1.57 1.39
N TYR A 18 -10.81 -2.73 1.33
CA TYR A 18 -9.52 -2.92 0.66
C TYR A 18 -9.58 -3.92 -0.50
N GLY A 19 -10.67 -3.86 -1.29
CA GLY A 19 -10.94 -4.84 -2.35
C GLY A 19 -11.16 -6.24 -1.77
N TYR A 20 -10.35 -7.23 -2.19
CA TYR A 20 -10.45 -8.62 -1.73
C TYR A 20 -9.84 -8.88 -0.33
N ILE A 21 -9.30 -7.86 0.33
CA ILE A 21 -8.71 -7.97 1.67
C ILE A 21 -9.76 -7.57 2.70
N HIS A 22 -10.31 -8.56 3.41
CA HIS A 22 -11.40 -8.35 4.37
C HIS A 22 -11.01 -8.55 5.84
N ASN A 23 -9.79 -9.04 6.09
CA ASN A 23 -9.31 -9.41 7.43
C ASN A 23 -8.28 -8.42 8.00
N VAL A 24 -8.29 -7.17 7.52
CA VAL A 24 -7.38 -6.10 7.95
C VAL A 24 -8.21 -4.98 8.60
N LEU A 25 -7.83 -4.61 9.83
CA LEU A 25 -8.38 -3.51 10.60
C LEU A 25 -7.85 -2.16 10.11
N GLY A 26 -6.63 -2.10 9.57
CA GLY A 26 -6.08 -0.85 9.08
C GLY A 26 -4.67 -1.00 8.51
N PHE A 27 -4.23 0.05 7.82
CA PHE A 27 -2.89 0.16 7.26
C PHE A 27 -2.12 1.34 7.90
N GLY A 28 -0.80 1.19 8.04
CA GLY A 28 0.07 2.21 8.59
C GLY A 28 1.53 2.03 8.17
N ASP A 29 2.37 3.00 8.57
CA ASP A 29 3.82 3.01 8.37
C ASP A 29 4.26 2.77 6.90
N PRO A 30 3.82 3.61 5.93
CA PRO A 30 4.16 3.41 4.53
C PRO A 30 5.64 3.73 4.27
N HIS A 31 6.30 2.84 3.54
CA HIS A 31 7.62 3.06 2.94
C HIS A 31 7.50 3.06 1.41
N VAL A 32 7.81 4.20 0.78
CA VAL A 32 7.65 4.40 -0.67
C VAL A 32 9.02 4.45 -1.34
N VAL A 33 9.19 3.69 -2.42
CA VAL A 33 10.46 3.56 -3.15
C VAL A 33 10.21 3.35 -4.65
N ILE A 34 11.19 3.71 -5.49
CA ILE A 34 11.18 3.36 -6.92
C ILE A 34 11.91 2.03 -7.12
N ILE A 35 11.24 1.08 -7.78
CA ILE A 35 11.84 -0.19 -8.21
C ILE A 35 11.57 -0.33 -9.71
N LYS A 36 12.63 -0.46 -10.52
CA LYS A 36 12.54 -0.62 -12.00
C LYS A 36 11.61 0.42 -12.65
N ASN A 37 11.78 1.70 -12.29
CA ASN A 37 10.99 2.82 -12.83
C ASN A 37 9.48 2.81 -12.48
N GLN A 38 9.09 2.07 -11.44
CA GLN A 38 7.74 2.05 -10.89
C GLN A 38 7.76 2.44 -9.41
N TRP A 39 6.78 3.24 -8.98
CA TRP A 39 6.59 3.52 -7.56
C TRP A 39 5.94 2.34 -6.84
N TRP A 40 6.56 1.93 -5.74
CA TRP A 40 6.09 0.89 -4.85
C TRP A 40 5.96 1.44 -3.43
N MET A 41 4.91 1.01 -2.74
CA MET A 41 4.65 1.28 -1.34
C MET A 41 4.60 -0.05 -0.61
N PHE A 42 5.42 -0.20 0.42
CA PHE A 42 5.34 -1.28 1.40
C PHE A 42 4.60 -0.73 2.62
N ILE A 43 3.54 -1.40 3.06
CA ILE A 43 2.66 -0.88 4.10
C ILE A 43 2.28 -1.98 5.09
N GLY A 44 2.30 -1.66 6.38
CA GLY A 44 1.92 -2.59 7.44
C GLY A 44 0.40 -2.70 7.53
N GLY A 45 -0.13 -3.92 7.42
CA GLY A 45 -1.55 -4.19 7.64
C GLY A 45 -1.77 -4.93 8.96
N PHE A 46 -2.63 -4.37 9.81
CA PHE A 46 -3.00 -4.96 11.10
C PHE A 46 -4.23 -5.85 10.91
N GLN A 47 -4.08 -7.15 11.13
CA GLN A 47 -5.16 -8.10 10.90
C GLN A 47 -6.10 -8.22 12.12
N THR A 48 -7.31 -8.71 11.88
CA THR A 48 -8.33 -8.95 12.92
C THR A 48 -7.91 -10.00 13.96
N ASN A 49 -6.91 -10.82 13.62
CA ASN A 49 -6.28 -11.79 14.52
C ASN A 49 -5.04 -11.24 15.25
N PHE A 50 -4.85 -9.91 15.24
CA PHE A 50 -3.73 -9.19 15.87
C PHE A 50 -2.34 -9.52 15.29
N LYS A 51 -2.27 -10.16 14.12
CA LYS A 51 -1.01 -10.31 13.37
C LYS A 51 -0.75 -9.09 12.50
N LYS A 52 0.53 -8.85 12.22
CA LYS A 52 0.99 -7.82 11.27
C LYS A 52 1.63 -8.48 10.08
N ASN A 53 1.20 -8.08 8.87
CA ASN A 53 1.82 -8.47 7.62
C ASN A 53 2.22 -7.22 6.84
N ILE A 54 3.22 -7.36 5.97
CA ILE A 54 3.58 -6.32 5.01
C ILE A 54 2.79 -6.57 3.72
N PHE A 55 2.10 -5.55 3.27
CA PHE A 55 1.38 -5.50 2.02
C PHE A 55 2.13 -4.58 1.06
N THR A 56 1.84 -4.71 -0.22
CA THR A 56 2.39 -3.84 -1.25
C THR A 56 1.28 -3.13 -1.99
N ALA A 57 1.53 -1.88 -2.36
CA ALA A 57 0.79 -1.13 -3.34
C ALA A 57 1.75 -0.55 -4.38
N SER A 58 1.22 -0.20 -5.54
CA SER A 58 2.02 0.41 -6.61
C SER A 58 1.21 1.43 -7.39
N LEU A 59 1.88 2.42 -7.95
CA LEU A 59 1.35 3.19 -9.06
C LEU A 59 1.59 2.46 -10.40
N PRO A 60 0.78 2.72 -11.44
CA PRO A 60 1.15 2.38 -12.81
C PRO A 60 2.53 2.95 -13.19
N GLU A 61 3.24 2.26 -14.07
CA GLU A 61 4.54 2.74 -14.58
C GLU A 61 4.42 4.14 -15.19
N GLY A 62 5.44 4.97 -14.98
CA GLY A 62 5.49 6.34 -15.50
C GLY A 62 4.63 7.38 -14.77
N LYS A 63 3.84 6.99 -13.76
CA LYS A 63 3.05 7.93 -12.95
C LYS A 63 3.94 8.69 -11.95
N SER A 64 3.57 9.93 -11.65
CA SER A 64 4.20 10.73 -10.60
C SER A 64 3.80 10.23 -9.21
N LEU A 65 4.65 10.47 -8.22
CA LEU A 65 4.37 10.16 -6.81
C LEU A 65 3.09 10.85 -6.29
N SER A 66 2.72 11.98 -6.89
CA SER A 66 1.49 12.73 -6.58
C SER A 66 0.20 12.14 -7.17
N SER A 67 0.27 11.02 -7.91
CA SER A 67 -0.93 10.35 -8.44
C SER A 67 -1.71 9.63 -7.33
N ASN A 68 -3.03 9.59 -7.50
CA ASN A 68 -3.97 8.92 -6.60
C ASN A 68 -4.27 7.48 -7.04
N GLU A 69 -3.63 7.00 -8.11
CA GLU A 69 -3.91 5.71 -8.73
C GLU A 69 -3.22 4.52 -8.01
N TRP A 70 -2.96 4.65 -6.72
CA TRP A 70 -2.35 3.61 -5.91
C TRP A 70 -3.26 2.39 -5.83
N LYS A 71 -2.71 1.20 -6.07
CA LYS A 71 -3.45 -0.06 -5.99
C LYS A 71 -2.70 -1.06 -5.14
N LEU A 72 -3.40 -1.67 -4.17
CA LEU A 72 -2.92 -2.84 -3.44
C LEU A 72 -2.64 -3.97 -4.43
N ARG A 73 -1.46 -4.58 -4.32
CA ARG A 73 -1.04 -5.68 -5.19
C ARG A 73 -1.27 -6.98 -4.44
N LEU A 74 -2.19 -7.78 -4.97
CA LEU A 74 -2.43 -9.13 -4.52
C LEU A 74 -1.66 -10.08 -5.40
N HIS A 75 -0.89 -10.97 -4.79
CA HIS A 75 -0.38 -12.14 -5.49
C HIS A 75 -1.44 -13.23 -5.38
N LEU A 76 -2.03 -13.64 -6.51
CA LEU A 76 -3.07 -14.68 -6.55
C LEU A 76 -2.51 -16.11 -6.34
N GLY A 77 -1.21 -16.24 -6.07
CA GLY A 77 -0.57 -17.52 -5.74
C GLY A 77 -0.56 -17.81 -4.23
N ILE A 78 -0.39 -19.08 -3.88
CA ILE A 78 -0.13 -19.49 -2.49
C ILE A 78 1.16 -18.79 -2.04
N PRO A 79 1.13 -17.98 -0.96
CA PRO A 79 2.32 -17.32 -0.45
C PRO A 79 3.36 -18.37 -0.07
N LYS A 80 4.43 -18.49 -0.86
CA LYS A 80 5.59 -19.29 -0.47
C LYS A 80 6.51 -18.37 0.29
N ARG A 81 6.88 -18.76 1.51
CA ARG A 81 8.00 -18.13 2.23
C ARG A 81 9.24 -18.31 1.36
N GLN A 82 9.73 -17.25 0.74
CA GLN A 82 11.04 -17.29 0.13
C GLN A 82 12.06 -17.23 1.26
N ILE A 83 12.71 -18.35 1.50
CA ILE A 83 13.89 -18.43 2.36
C ILE A 83 15.05 -18.02 1.43
N GLN A 84 15.67 -16.88 1.72
CA GLN A 84 16.97 -16.53 1.14
C GLN A 84 18.06 -17.28 1.88
#